data_AF-A0A959UJM0-F1
#
_entry.id   AF-A0A959UJM0-F1
#
_cell.length_a   1.000
_cell.length_b   1.000
_cell.length_c   1.000
_cell.angle_alpha   90.00
_cell.angle_beta   90.00
_cell.angle_gamma   90.00
#
_symmetry.space_group_name_H-M   'P 1'
#
loop_
_entity.id
_entity.type
_entity.pdbx_description
1 polymer ?
#
loop_
_entity_poly.entity_id
_entity_poly.type
_entity_poly.pdbx_seq_one_letter_code
_entity_poly.pdbx_strand_id
1 'polypeptide(L)' 'MPEKKRKKRKRKIRYSVISIKLTMKQKRSLLNYCAARHTTPNKLIKKSIRRYINGFDKSVPESYYITENQLDLFEEKND' A
#
# COMPACT_ATOMS: atom_id res chain seq x y z
N MET A 1 3.80 29.15 -39.64
CA MET A 1 4.07 27.70 -39.56
C MET A 1 3.71 27.23 -38.15
N PRO A 2 2.94 26.14 -37.96
CA PRO A 2 2.51 25.75 -36.62
C PRO A 2 3.70 25.22 -35.81
N GLU A 3 3.91 25.79 -34.61
CA GLU A 3 4.98 25.40 -33.69
C GLU A 3 4.87 23.92 -33.30
N LYS A 4 5.96 23.17 -33.50
CA LYS A 4 6.09 21.78 -33.06
C LYS A 4 6.05 21.72 -31.52
N LYS A 5 4.90 21.35 -30.94
CA LYS A 5 4.78 21.07 -29.49
C LYS A 5 5.81 20.00 -29.08
N ARG A 6 6.80 20.40 -28.27
CA ARG A 6 7.81 19.48 -27.70
C ARG A 6 7.11 18.42 -26.85
N LYS A 7 7.32 17.14 -27.17
CA LYS A 7 6.79 16.00 -26.37
C LYS A 7 7.39 16.03 -24.97
N LYS A 8 6.54 16.14 -23.94
CA LYS A 8 6.97 16.05 -22.53
C LYS A 8 7.58 14.67 -22.26
N ARG A 9 8.81 14.63 -21.72
CA ARG A 9 9.48 13.38 -21.32
C ARG A 9 8.72 12.74 -20.14
N LYS A 10 8.36 11.47 -20.25
CA LYS A 10 7.75 10.71 -19.15
C LYS A 10 8.78 10.50 -18.04
N ARG A 11 8.39 10.74 -16.78
CA ARG A 11 9.23 10.44 -15.61
C ARG A 11 9.41 8.91 -15.52
N LYS A 12 10.64 8.46 -15.23
CA LYS A 12 10.93 7.04 -14.99
C LYS A 12 10.26 6.63 -13.67
N ILE A 13 9.47 5.56 -13.70
CA ILE A 13 8.89 4.95 -12.50
C ILE A 13 9.97 4.10 -11.83
N ARG A 14 10.25 4.35 -10.55
CA ARG A 14 11.14 3.52 -9.73
C ARG A 14 10.29 2.45 -9.04
N TYR A 15 10.78 1.22 -9.02
CA TYR A 15 10.13 0.10 -8.33
C TYR A 15 11.02 -0.37 -7.18
N SER A 16 10.41 -0.72 -6.05
CA SER A 16 11.07 -1.36 -4.91
C SER A 16 10.54 -2.79 -4.72
N VAL A 17 11.38 -3.67 -4.18
CA VAL A 17 11.03 -5.07 -3.91
C VAL A 17 10.65 -5.22 -2.43
N ILE A 18 9.56 -5.94 -2.18
CA ILE A 18 9.13 -6.33 -0.84
C ILE A 18 9.17 -7.86 -0.76
N SER A 19 9.91 -8.40 0.21
CA SER A 19 10.05 -9.83 0.43
C SER A 19 9.24 -10.28 1.65
N ILE A 20 8.28 -11.18 1.44
CA ILE A 20 7.40 -11.70 2.49
C ILE A 20 7.69 -13.19 2.68
N LYS A 21 8.00 -13.60 3.91
CA LYS A 21 8.13 -15.02 4.26
C LYS A 21 6.73 -15.61 4.47
N LEU A 22 6.47 -16.75 3.84
CA LEU A 22 5.24 -17.53 4.01
C LEU A 22 5.62 -18.93 4.46
N THR A 23 4.76 -19.54 5.26
CA THR A 23 4.87 -20.98 5.52
C THR A 23 4.63 -21.76 4.22
N MET A 24 5.16 -22.99 4.14
CA MET A 24 4.98 -23.84 2.98
C MET A 24 3.50 -24.11 2.66
N LYS A 25 2.67 -24.29 3.70
CA LYS A 25 1.22 -24.48 3.57
C LYS A 25 0.53 -23.24 2.99
N GLN A 26 0.88 -22.04 3.47
CA GLN A 26 0.34 -20.79 2.95
C GLN A 26 0.73 -20.58 1.48
N LYS A 27 2.00 -20.83 1.12
CA LYS A 27 2.47 -20.72 -0.26
C LYS A 27 1.71 -21.67 -1.19
N ARG A 28 1.53 -22.93 -0.79
CA ARG A 28 0.78 -23.93 -1.59
C ARG A 28 -0.69 -23.52 -1.76
N SER A 29 -1.33 -23.07 -0.69
CA SER A 29 -2.71 -22.56 -0.74
C SER A 29 -2.85 -21.36 -1.69
N LEU A 30 -1.92 -20.41 -1.60
CA LEU A 30 -1.89 -19.22 -2.47
C LEU A 30 -1.77 -19.59 -3.94
N LEU A 31 -0.88 -20.53 -4.29
CA LEU A 31 -0.68 -20.97 -5.66
C LEU A 31 -1.92 -21.71 -6.21
N ASN A 32 -2.52 -22.60 -5.42
CA ASN A 32 -3.74 -23.31 -5.82
C ASN A 32 -4.90 -22.35 -6.07
N TYR A 33 -5.09 -21.36 -5.19
CA TYR A 33 -6.11 -20.33 -5.39
C TYR A 33 -5.85 -19.52 -6.67
N CYS A 34 -4.60 -19.13 -6.92
CA CYS A 34 -4.22 -18.37 -8.10
C CYS A 34 -4.47 -19.16 -9.39
N ALA A 35 -4.19 -20.47 -9.39
CA ALA A 35 -4.47 -21.37 -10.50
C ALA A 35 -5.97 -21.47 -10.78
N ALA A 36 -6.79 -21.70 -9.75
CA ALA A 36 -8.25 -21.85 -9.88
C ALA A 36 -8.95 -20.57 -10.38
N ARG A 37 -8.37 -19.39 -10.13
CA ARG A 37 -8.94 -18.09 -10.51
C ARG A 37 -8.22 -17.42 -11.69
N HIS A 38 -7.31 -18.13 -12.36
CA HIS A 38 -6.49 -17.61 -13.47
C HIS A 38 -5.85 -16.24 -13.15
N THR A 39 -5.28 -16.11 -11.95
CA THR A 39 -4.59 -14.91 -11.49
C THR A 39 -3.15 -15.22 -11.08
N THR A 40 -2.35 -14.19 -10.84
CA THR A 40 -1.00 -14.35 -10.28
C THR A 40 -0.98 -13.94 -8.81
N PRO A 41 -0.08 -14.52 -8.00
CA PRO A 41 0.10 -14.11 -6.61
C PRO A 41 0.35 -12.60 -6.48
N ASN A 42 1.17 -12.03 -7.39
CA ASN A 42 1.44 -10.60 -7.42
C ASN A 42 0.20 -9.76 -7.69
N LYS A 43 -0.66 -10.16 -8.64
CA LYS A 43 -1.90 -9.44 -8.94
C LYS A 43 -2.88 -9.51 -7.79
N LEU A 44 -2.98 -10.69 -7.15
CA LEU A 44 -3.83 -10.89 -5.98
C LEU A 44 -3.37 -10.01 -4.81
N ILE A 45 -2.09 -10.10 -4.42
CA ILE A 45 -1.51 -9.32 -3.31
C ILE A 45 -1.72 -7.82 -3.57
N LYS A 46 -1.37 -7.32 -4.77
CA LYS A 46 -1.58 -5.91 -5.14
C LYS A 46 -3.04 -5.49 -5.06
N LYS A 47 -3.97 -6.36 -5.42
CA LYS A 47 -5.41 -6.08 -5.31
C LYS A 47 -5.84 -6.00 -3.85
N SER A 48 -5.39 -6.93 -3.00
CA SER A 48 -5.71 -6.96 -1.58
C SER A 48 -5.14 -5.76 -0.82
N ILE A 49 -3.91 -5.33 -1.14
CA ILE A 49 -3.29 -4.18 -0.47
C ILE A 49 -3.65 -2.83 -1.10
N ARG A 50 -4.41 -2.81 -2.21
CA ARG A 50 -4.69 -1.59 -2.99
C ARG A 50 -5.24 -0.45 -2.13
N ARG A 51 -6.17 -0.76 -1.22
CA ARG A 51 -6.78 0.22 -0.31
C ARG A 51 -5.76 0.88 0.62
N TYR A 52 -4.71 0.15 0.99
CA TYR A 52 -3.69 0.59 1.95
C TYR A 52 -2.49 1.29 1.30
N ILE A 53 -2.37 1.26 -0.03
CA ILE A 53 -1.28 1.93 -0.76
C ILE A 53 -1.76 3.14 -1.57
N ASN A 54 -3.06 3.24 -1.83
CA ASN A 54 -3.63 4.35 -2.57
C ASN A 54 -3.84 5.55 -1.64
N GLY A 55 -3.17 6.67 -1.92
CA GLY A 55 -3.36 7.95 -1.22
C GLY A 55 -2.43 8.19 -0.03
N PHE A 56 -1.74 7.15 0.45
CA PHE A 56 -0.76 7.24 1.53
C PHE A 56 0.64 7.67 1.05
N ASP A 57 0.83 7.93 -0.25
CA ASP A 57 2.10 8.38 -0.82
C ASP A 57 2.40 9.87 -0.57
N LYS A 58 1.37 10.68 -0.32
CA LYS A 58 1.48 12.13 -0.16
C LYS A 58 1.34 12.59 1.28
N SER A 59 0.31 12.09 1.96
CA SER A 59 0.07 12.35 3.37
C SER A 59 -0.78 11.22 3.95
N VAL A 60 -0.45 10.79 5.15
CA VAL A 60 -1.30 9.91 5.94
C VAL A 60 -2.31 10.82 6.64
N PRO A 61 -3.63 10.56 6.54
CA PRO A 61 -4.63 11.38 7.24
C PRO A 61 -4.40 11.37 8.76
N GLU A 62 -4.51 12.54 9.40
CA GLU A 62 -4.30 12.73 10.85
C GLU A 62 -5.14 11.77 11.70
N SER A 63 -6.31 11.37 11.20
CA SER A 63 -7.21 10.40 11.83
C SER A 63 -6.59 9.02 12.09
N TYR A 64 -5.52 8.65 11.39
CA TYR A 64 -4.79 7.39 11.61
C TYR A 64 -3.68 7.51 12.67
N TYR A 65 -3.35 8.74 13.10
CA TYR A 65 -2.35 9.01 14.14
C TYR A 65 -2.93 9.18 15.53
N ILE A 66 -4.26 9.01 15.70
CA ILE A 66 -4.90 8.98 17.01
C ILE A 66 -4.41 7.71 17.72
N THR A 67 -3.34 7.84 18.49
CA THR A 67 -2.88 6.81 19.41
C THR A 67 -3.83 6.79 20.62
N GLU A 68 -4.22 5.60 21.06
CA GLU A 68 -5.15 5.39 22.20
C GLU A 68 -4.69 6.12 23.48
N ASN A 69 -3.41 6.49 23.58
CA ASN A 69 -2.82 7.12 24.77
C ASN A 69 -2.85 8.66 24.77
N GLN A 70 -3.50 9.34 23.81
CA GLN A 70 -3.59 10.81 23.83
C GLN A 70 -4.62 11.38 24.81
N LEU A 71 -5.49 10.55 25.38
CA LEU A 71 -6.50 10.99 26.35
C LEU A 71 -5.95 11.11 27.79
N ASP A 72 -4.80 10.48 28.09
CA ASP A 72 -4.20 10.51 29.44
C ASP A 72 -3.45 11.81 29.77
N LEU A 73 -3.35 12.78 28.84
CA LEU A 73 -2.69 14.05 29.13
C LEU A 73 -3.52 15.04 29.98
N PHE A 74 -4.79 14.72 30.25
CA PHE A 74 -5.71 15.63 30.97
C PHE A 74 -6.27 15.06 32.28
N GLU A 75 -5.92 13.83 32.67
CA GLU A 75 -6.29 13.25 33.97
C GLU A 75 -5.09 13.26 34.93
N GLU A 76 -4.71 14.43 35.46
CA GLU A 76 -4.10 14.60 36.80
C GLU A 76 -3.74 16.08 37.03
N LYS A 77 -4.77 16.93 37.06
CA LYS A 77 -4.74 18.20 37.80
C LYS A 77 -6.16 18.58 38.18
N ASN A 78 -6.66 17.95 39.23
CA ASN A 78 -7.76 18.49 40.02
C ASN A 78 -7.46 18.15 41.49
N ASP A 79 -7.04 19.20 42.21
CA ASP A 79 -7.03 19.44 43.67
C ASP A 79 -6.49 18.40 44.65
#